data_AF-A0A377Z1C8-F1
#
_entry.id   AF-A0A377Z1C8-F1
#
_cell.length_a   1.000
_cell.length_b   1.000
_cell.length_c   1.000
_cell.angle_alpha   90.00
_cell.angle_beta   90.00
_cell.angle_gamma   90.00
#
_symmetry.space_group_name_H-M   'P 1'
#
loop_
_entity.id
_entity.type
_entity.pdbx_description
1 polymer ?
#
loop_
_entity_poly.entity_id
_entity_poly.type
_entity_poly.pdbx_seq_one_letter_code
_entity_poly.pdbx_strand_id
1 'polypeptide(L)'
;MDLNQLFNSIEATMLARFKESGFIHHSGDKGENREDFLMDFLKNHLPKRYGVTKGEVITKEGLRSHAIDIIIYDAVNCPVLYAGKTSILPVEGVYGIIEVKSTLSKSEFDDAANKITSFKKLAPRDLGVIATREYATVHRASRPFGIVFGFNISGNSLDSLKEIGWRTARLYMM
;
A
#
# COMPACT_ATOMS: atom_id res chain seq x y z
N MET A 1 -4.21 7.06 30.33
CA MET A 1 -3.73 7.55 29.02
C MET A 1 -4.93 7.61 28.09
N ASP A 2 -5.21 8.77 27.50
CA ASP A 2 -6.30 8.93 26.55
C ASP A 2 -5.81 8.55 25.14
N LEU A 3 -6.46 7.55 24.53
CA LEU A 3 -6.11 7.06 23.20
C LEU A 3 -6.37 8.10 22.11
N ASN A 4 -7.43 8.90 22.25
CA ASN A 4 -7.73 9.93 21.26
C ASN A 4 -6.64 11.01 21.26
N GLN A 5 -6.18 11.40 22.46
CA GLN A 5 -5.06 12.34 22.58
C GLN A 5 -3.78 11.79 21.96
N LEU A 6 -3.47 10.51 22.16
CA LEU A 6 -2.32 9.87 21.51
C LEU A 6 -2.46 9.92 19.98
N PHE A 7 -3.59 9.49 19.42
CA PHE A 7 -3.78 9.46 17.97
C PHE A 7 -3.74 10.85 17.35
N ASN A 8 -4.33 11.86 17.98
CA ASN A 8 -4.23 13.25 17.55
C ASN A 8 -2.77 13.74 17.56
N SER A 9 -1.98 13.34 18.55
CA SER A 9 -0.55 13.69 18.61
C SER A 9 0.26 13.00 17.50
N ILE A 10 -0.07 11.75 17.16
CA ILE A 10 0.56 11.02 16.05
C ILE A 10 0.23 11.70 14.72
N GLU A 11 -1.04 12.03 14.49
CA GLU A 11 -1.50 12.74 13.30
C GLU A 11 -0.79 14.10 13.16
N ALA A 12 -0.76 14.90 14.22
CA ALA A 12 -0.06 16.18 14.22
C ALA A 12 1.43 16.04 13.86
N THR A 13 2.08 14.98 14.34
CA THR A 13 3.47 14.66 14.00
C THR A 13 3.63 14.31 12.52
N MET A 14 2.73 13.48 11.96
CA MET A 14 2.74 13.16 10.54
C MET A 14 2.57 14.40 9.66
N LEU A 15 1.63 15.28 10.01
CA LEU A 15 1.36 16.52 9.29
C LEU A 15 2.53 17.50 9.38
N ALA A 16 3.22 17.57 10.52
CA ALA A 16 4.42 18.38 10.67
C ALA A 16 5.53 17.93 9.72
N ARG A 17 5.84 16.62 9.67
CA ARG A 17 6.86 16.09 8.74
C ARG A 17 6.49 16.28 7.28
N PHE A 18 5.22 16.16 6.93
CA PHE A 18 4.74 16.48 5.58
C PHE A 18 4.97 17.95 5.19
N LYS A 19 4.79 18.89 6.13
CA LYS A 19 5.07 20.32 5.93
C LYS A 19 6.57 20.57 5.80
N GLU A 20 7.40 19.92 6.61
CA GLU A 20 8.87 20.02 6.53
C GLU A 20 9.41 19.53 5.18
N SER A 21 8.92 18.40 4.66
CA SER A 21 9.32 17.96 3.32
C SER A 21 8.86 18.92 2.22
N GLY A 22 7.94 19.85 2.55
CA GLY A 22 7.54 20.98 1.74
C GLY A 22 8.68 21.85 1.22
N PHE A 23 9.75 21.99 1.99
CA PHE A 23 10.92 22.83 1.70
C PHE A 23 11.93 22.21 0.73
N ILE A 24 11.74 20.94 0.34
CA ILE A 24 12.56 20.28 -0.68
C ILE A 24 12.19 20.84 -2.06
N HIS A 25 13.19 21.33 -2.81
CA HIS A 25 12.97 21.97 -4.12
C HIS A 25 12.64 20.97 -5.24
N HIS A 26 13.28 19.81 -5.27
CA HIS A 26 13.02 18.78 -6.28
C HIS A 26 11.76 17.99 -5.92
N SER A 27 10.78 17.96 -6.83
CA SER A 27 9.49 17.30 -6.61
C SER A 27 9.59 15.79 -6.40
N GLY A 28 10.55 15.13 -7.07
CA GLY A 28 10.83 13.70 -6.90
C GLY A 28 11.29 13.38 -5.48
N ASP A 29 12.38 14.03 -5.04
CA ASP A 29 12.94 13.86 -3.69
C ASP A 29 11.90 14.17 -2.59
N LYS A 30 11.03 15.15 -2.83
CA LYS A 30 9.92 15.49 -1.93
C LYS A 30 8.89 14.38 -1.80
N GLY A 31 8.56 13.71 -2.90
CA GLY A 31 7.67 12.54 -2.92
C GLY A 31 8.30 11.36 -2.19
N GLU A 32 9.54 11.03 -2.55
CA GLU A 32 10.28 9.91 -1.96
C GLU A 32 10.43 10.07 -0.44
N ASN A 33 10.73 11.27 0.07
CA ASN A 33 10.78 11.52 1.51
C ASN A 33 9.45 11.26 2.23
N ARG A 34 8.31 11.53 1.56
CA ARG A 34 6.97 11.30 2.14
C ARG A 34 6.63 9.82 2.19
N GLU A 35 7.03 9.09 1.15
CA GLU A 35 6.93 7.63 1.09
C GLU A 35 7.78 6.98 2.18
N ASP A 36 9.06 7.35 2.27
CA ASP A 36 10.01 6.79 3.23
C ASP A 36 9.56 7.06 4.68
N PHE A 37 9.07 8.26 4.98
CA PHE A 37 8.49 8.57 6.29
C PHE A 37 7.32 7.65 6.66
N LEU A 38 6.37 7.46 5.74
CA LEU A 38 5.21 6.60 5.98
C LEU A 38 5.64 5.13 6.13
N MET A 39 6.60 4.68 5.32
CA MET A 39 7.19 3.35 5.45
C MET A 39 7.80 3.14 6.84
N ASP A 40 8.59 4.09 7.33
CA ASP A 40 9.21 3.99 8.65
C ASP A 40 8.19 4.01 9.78
N PHE A 41 7.14 4.83 9.65
CA PHE A 41 6.01 4.78 10.58
C PHE A 41 5.39 3.38 10.62
N LEU A 42 5.08 2.79 9.46
CA LEU A 42 4.47 1.46 9.38
C LEU A 42 5.39 0.36 9.93
N LYS A 43 6.69 0.39 9.62
CA LYS A 43 7.66 -0.57 10.16
C LYS A 43 7.73 -0.57 11.69
N ASN A 44 7.59 0.61 12.30
CA ASN A 44 7.66 0.76 13.76
C ASN A 44 6.38 0.32 14.48
N HIS A 45 5.23 0.34 13.79
CA HIS A 45 3.93 0.06 14.41
C HIS A 45 3.32 -1.28 14.01
N LEU A 46 3.67 -1.82 12.84
CA LEU A 46 3.20 -3.13 12.41
C LEU A 46 3.99 -4.26 13.09
N PRO A 47 3.35 -5.39 13.42
CA PRO A 47 4.06 -6.59 13.84
C PRO A 47 5.14 -7.01 12.82
N LYS A 48 6.28 -7.52 13.29
CA LYS A 48 7.44 -7.87 12.44
C LYS A 48 7.17 -8.86 11.29
N ARG A 49 6.06 -9.61 11.35
CA ARG A 49 5.61 -10.46 10.23
C ARG A 49 5.25 -9.65 9.00
N TYR A 50 4.80 -8.40 9.17
CA TYR A 50 4.43 -7.51 8.08
C TYR A 50 5.65 -6.70 7.66
N GLY A 51 6.32 -7.17 6.60
CA GLY A 51 7.38 -6.43 5.95
C GLY A 51 6.82 -5.23 5.21
N VAL A 52 7.59 -4.14 5.17
CA VAL A 52 7.24 -2.89 4.48
C VAL A 52 8.40 -2.51 3.57
N THR A 53 8.16 -2.45 2.26
CA THR A 53 9.17 -2.10 1.26
C THR A 53 8.55 -1.32 0.10
N LYS A 54 9.37 -0.76 -0.79
CA LYS A 54 8.95 -0.17 -2.07
C LYS A 54 9.47 -1.00 -3.24
N GLY A 55 8.78 -1.01 -4.36
CA GLY A 55 9.24 -1.71 -5.57
C GLY A 55 8.13 -2.32 -6.41
N GLU A 56 8.39 -3.50 -6.98
CA GLU A 56 7.49 -4.16 -7.93
C GLU A 56 7.04 -5.53 -7.44
N VAL A 57 5.86 -5.93 -7.89
CA VAL A 57 5.31 -7.26 -7.68
C VAL A 57 5.32 -8.03 -9.00
N ILE A 58 5.73 -9.30 -8.96
CA ILE A 58 5.80 -10.19 -10.13
C ILE A 58 4.97 -11.46 -9.92
N THR A 59 4.36 -11.97 -10.99
CA THR A 59 3.69 -13.29 -11.00
C THR A 59 4.64 -14.38 -11.50
N LYS A 60 4.28 -15.65 -11.28
CA LYS A 60 5.04 -16.79 -11.81
C LYS A 60 5.16 -16.80 -13.35
N GLU A 61 4.23 -16.17 -14.06
CA GLU A 61 4.24 -15.99 -15.52
C GLU A 61 5.12 -14.81 -15.98
N GLY A 62 5.75 -14.08 -15.05
CA GLY A 62 6.61 -12.94 -15.34
C GLY A 62 5.86 -11.61 -15.55
N LEU A 63 4.55 -11.55 -15.32
CA LEU A 63 3.79 -10.30 -15.35
C LEU A 63 4.18 -9.43 -14.15
N ARG A 64 4.35 -8.12 -14.38
CA ARG A 64 4.81 -7.17 -13.37
C ARG A 64 3.78 -6.08 -13.10
N SER A 65 3.76 -5.59 -11.86
CA SER A 65 3.07 -4.34 -11.50
C SER A 65 3.85 -3.12 -12.01
N HIS A 66 3.25 -1.95 -11.89
CA HIS A 66 4.00 -0.70 -11.84
C HIS A 66 4.89 -0.66 -10.59
N ALA A 67 5.79 0.32 -10.50
CA ALA A 67 6.43 0.65 -9.24
C ALA A 67 5.35 1.06 -8.22
N ILE A 68 5.42 0.45 -7.05
CA ILE A 68 4.51 0.62 -5.92
C ILE A 68 5.26 1.33 -4.81
N ASP A 69 4.68 2.41 -4.31
CA ASP A 69 5.25 3.27 -3.28
C ASP A 69 5.48 2.49 -1.98
N ILE A 70 4.48 1.71 -1.54
CA ILE A 70 4.59 0.86 -0.35
C ILE A 70 3.90 -0.49 -0.57
N ILE A 71 4.65 -1.56 -0.34
CA ILE A 71 4.20 -2.95 -0.35
C ILE A 71 4.25 -3.50 1.07
N ILE A 72 3.13 -4.05 1.53
CA ILE A 72 3.03 -4.81 2.78
C ILE A 72 3.05 -6.30 2.43
N TYR A 73 4.02 -7.05 2.97
CA TYR A 73 4.26 -8.44 2.59
C TYR A 73 4.56 -9.34 3.79
N ASP A 74 4.51 -10.66 3.61
CA ASP A 74 4.89 -11.63 4.65
C ASP A 74 6.41 -11.70 4.76
N ALA A 75 7.00 -10.96 5.70
CA ALA A 75 8.45 -10.94 5.91
C ALA A 75 9.04 -12.26 6.43
N VAL A 76 8.19 -13.19 6.87
CA VAL A 76 8.64 -14.48 7.43
C VAL A 76 8.67 -15.55 6.34
N ASN A 77 7.68 -15.56 5.44
CA ASN A 77 7.48 -16.65 4.49
C ASN A 77 7.66 -16.24 3.02
N CYS A 78 7.64 -14.95 2.69
CA CYS A 78 7.81 -14.48 1.31
C CYS A 78 9.30 -14.34 0.97
N PRO A 79 9.80 -14.97 -0.12
CA PRO A 79 11.14 -14.71 -0.60
C PRO A 79 11.20 -13.34 -1.28
N VAL A 80 12.24 -12.57 -0.98
CA VAL A 80 12.57 -11.34 -1.72
C VAL A 80 13.42 -11.73 -2.92
N LEU A 81 12.87 -11.62 -4.13
CA LEU A 81 13.52 -12.06 -5.36
C LEU A 81 14.67 -11.14 -5.77
N TYR A 82 14.54 -9.86 -5.47
CA TYR A 82 15.60 -8.87 -5.62
C TYR A 82 15.50 -7.83 -4.49
N ALA A 83 16.64 -7.50 -3.90
CA ALA A 83 16.76 -6.51 -2.83
C ALA A 83 17.78 -5.43 -3.23
N GLY A 84 17.28 -4.29 -3.67
CA GLY A 84 18.08 -3.09 -3.96
C GLY A 84 17.37 -1.84 -3.42
N LYS A 85 17.54 -0.71 -4.12
CA LYS A 85 16.74 0.51 -3.83
C LYS A 85 15.23 0.27 -4.02
N THR A 86 14.90 -0.63 -4.95
CA THR A 86 13.57 -1.17 -5.15
C THR A 86 13.62 -2.69 -4.93
N SER A 87 12.56 -3.25 -4.36
CA SER A 87 12.42 -4.69 -4.17
C SER A 87 11.60 -5.33 -5.29
N ILE A 88 11.86 -6.60 -5.59
CA ILE A 88 10.94 -7.41 -6.42
C ILE A 88 10.40 -8.54 -5.54
N LEU A 89 9.08 -8.59 -5.41
CA LEU A 89 8.38 -9.57 -4.58
C LEU A 89 7.44 -10.44 -5.43
N PRO A 90 7.31 -11.74 -5.14
CA PRO A 90 6.27 -12.57 -5.74
C PRO A 90 4.90 -12.16 -5.18
N VAL A 91 3.88 -12.13 -6.05
CA VAL A 91 2.53 -11.68 -5.69
C VAL A 91 1.90 -12.49 -4.56
N GLU A 92 2.29 -13.76 -4.42
CA GLU A 92 1.78 -14.71 -3.41
C GLU A 92 2.11 -14.29 -1.98
N GLY A 93 3.22 -13.58 -1.76
CA GLY A 93 3.64 -13.14 -0.44
C GLY A 93 3.22 -11.70 -0.09
N VAL A 94 2.46 -11.04 -0.97
CA VAL A 94 2.02 -9.65 -0.78
C VAL A 94 0.65 -9.60 -0.12
N TYR A 95 0.56 -8.94 1.04
CA TYR A 95 -0.72 -8.68 1.72
C TYR A 95 -1.49 -7.52 1.12
N GLY A 96 -0.79 -6.51 0.59
CA GLY A 96 -1.41 -5.35 -0.03
C GLY A 96 -0.44 -4.24 -0.35
N ILE A 97 -0.96 -3.19 -0.98
CA ILE A 97 -0.17 -2.03 -1.42
C ILE A 97 -0.81 -0.72 -0.96
N ILE A 98 0.01 0.32 -0.87
CA ILE A 98 -0.39 1.68 -0.55
C ILE A 98 0.21 2.62 -1.60
N GLU A 99 -0.65 3.40 -2.27
CA GLU A 99 -0.27 4.49 -3.17
C GLU A 99 -0.28 5.80 -2.37
N VAL A 100 0.83 6.54 -2.38
CA VAL A 100 1.03 7.74 -1.57
C VAL A 100 0.87 8.98 -2.43
N LYS A 101 -0.05 9.87 -2.03
CA LYS A 101 -0.31 11.14 -2.71
C LYS A 101 -0.09 12.30 -1.76
N SER A 102 0.65 13.28 -2.24
CA SER A 102 0.91 14.52 -1.50
C SER A 102 -0.35 15.35 -1.31
N THR A 103 -1.11 15.51 -2.40
CA THR A 103 -2.41 16.17 -2.42
C THR A 103 -3.33 15.28 -3.22
N LEU A 104 -4.41 14.80 -2.61
CA LEU A 104 -5.38 13.92 -3.22
C LEU A 104 -6.46 14.75 -3.91
N SER A 105 -6.39 14.79 -5.25
CA SER A 105 -7.48 15.25 -6.11
C SER A 105 -8.26 14.05 -6.65
N LYS A 106 -9.40 14.32 -7.31
CA LYS A 106 -10.15 13.26 -8.00
C LYS A 106 -9.30 12.53 -9.03
N SER A 107 -8.51 13.26 -9.83
CA SER A 107 -7.64 12.64 -10.84
C SER A 107 -6.52 11.80 -10.22
N GLU A 108 -5.92 12.27 -9.12
CA GLU A 108 -4.90 11.51 -8.39
C GLU A 108 -5.47 10.26 -7.73
N PHE A 109 -6.70 10.36 -7.23
CA PHE A 109 -7.42 9.21 -6.68
C PHE A 109 -7.74 8.18 -7.76
N ASP A 110 -8.28 8.61 -8.91
CA ASP A 110 -8.61 7.72 -10.03
C ASP A 110 -7.35 7.03 -10.58
N ASP A 111 -6.23 7.75 -10.71
CA ASP A 111 -4.92 7.19 -11.07
C ASP A 111 -4.47 6.10 -10.08
N ALA A 112 -4.45 6.42 -8.78
CA ALA A 112 -4.05 5.48 -7.74
C ALA A 112 -4.99 4.24 -7.68
N ALA A 113 -6.30 4.45 -7.84
CA ALA A 113 -7.28 3.37 -7.89
C ALA A 113 -7.08 2.45 -9.11
N ASN A 114 -6.71 3.02 -10.26
CA ASN A 114 -6.38 2.25 -11.45
C ASN A 114 -5.12 1.41 -11.27
N LYS A 115 -4.05 1.97 -10.67
CA LYS A 115 -2.84 1.22 -10.32
C LYS A 115 -3.13 0.06 -9.37
N ILE A 116 -3.91 0.31 -8.31
CA ILE A 116 -4.37 -0.72 -7.37
C ILE A 116 -5.19 -1.79 -8.10
N THR A 117 -6.08 -1.40 -9.00
CA THR A 117 -6.90 -2.34 -9.77
C THR A 117 -6.04 -3.22 -10.68
N SER A 118 -5.04 -2.65 -11.34
CA SER A 118 -4.08 -3.39 -12.16
C SER A 118 -3.25 -4.36 -11.32
N PHE A 119 -2.72 -3.94 -10.17
CA PHE A 119 -2.04 -4.83 -9.22
C PHE A 119 -2.94 -5.99 -8.78
N LYS A 120 -4.20 -5.72 -8.39
CA LYS A 120 -5.14 -6.76 -7.95
C LYS A 120 -5.49 -7.78 -9.04
N LYS A 121 -5.24 -7.47 -10.31
CA LYS A 121 -5.39 -8.45 -11.42
C LYS A 121 -4.23 -9.44 -11.48
N LEU A 122 -3.05 -9.11 -10.92
CA LEU A 122 -1.90 -10.01 -10.82
C LEU A 122 -2.09 -11.08 -9.75
N ALA A 123 -2.89 -10.79 -8.72
CA ALA A 123 -3.13 -11.72 -7.62
C ALA A 123 -3.83 -13.00 -8.12
N PRO A 124 -3.31 -14.20 -7.78
CA PRO A 124 -3.93 -15.46 -8.15
C PRO A 124 -5.39 -15.50 -7.70
N ARG A 125 -6.28 -15.94 -8.59
CA ARG A 125 -7.71 -16.16 -8.26
C ARG A 125 -8.02 -17.60 -7.92
N ASP A 126 -7.05 -18.47 -8.10
CA ASP A 126 -7.21 -19.91 -7.99
C ASP A 126 -7.30 -20.35 -6.53
N LEU A 127 -7.94 -21.50 -6.34
CA LEU A 127 -7.97 -22.17 -5.06
C LEU A 127 -6.65 -22.93 -4.87
N GLY A 128 -5.95 -22.63 -3.79
CA GLY A 128 -4.80 -23.43 -3.36
C GLY A 128 -5.31 -24.72 -2.72
N VAL A 129 -4.86 -25.86 -3.22
CA VAL A 129 -5.16 -27.17 -2.62
C VAL A 129 -3.92 -27.66 -1.90
N ILE A 130 -4.04 -27.83 -0.59
CA ILE A 130 -3.04 -28.54 0.23
C ILE A 130 -3.64 -29.91 0.52
N ALA A 131 -3.10 -30.94 -0.13
CA ALA A 131 -3.49 -32.32 0.07
C ALA A 131 -2.48 -33.04 0.97
N THR A 132 -2.98 -33.68 2.02
CA THR A 132 -2.27 -34.69 2.81
C THR A 132 -2.81 -36.07 2.44
N ARG A 133 -2.24 -37.14 3.02
CA ARG A 133 -2.76 -38.51 2.82
C ARG A 133 -4.18 -38.72 3.35
N GLU A 134 -4.59 -37.93 4.35
CA GLU A 134 -5.85 -38.13 5.08
C GLU A 134 -6.91 -37.10 4.69
N TYR A 135 -6.51 -35.89 4.29
CA TYR A 135 -7.44 -34.83 3.92
C TYR A 135 -6.84 -33.85 2.91
N ALA A 136 -7.72 -33.21 2.14
CA ALA A 136 -7.36 -32.07 1.30
C ALA A 136 -8.04 -30.81 1.83
N THR A 137 -7.24 -29.79 2.16
CA THR A 137 -7.73 -28.45 2.48
C THR A 137 -7.62 -27.56 1.26
N VAL A 138 -8.75 -26.95 0.90
CA VAL A 138 -8.82 -25.94 -0.14
C VAL A 138 -8.83 -24.58 0.54
N HIS A 139 -7.82 -23.76 0.25
CA HIS A 139 -7.76 -22.38 0.72
C HIS A 139 -7.83 -21.44 -0.46
N ARG A 140 -8.53 -20.32 -0.28
CA ARG A 140 -8.53 -19.24 -1.25
C ARG A 140 -7.45 -18.26 -0.83
N ALA A 141 -6.53 -17.93 -1.73
CA ALA A 141 -5.51 -16.92 -1.44
C ALA A 141 -6.21 -15.63 -0.97
N SER A 142 -5.73 -15.06 0.14
CA SER A 142 -6.25 -13.79 0.63
C SER A 142 -6.06 -12.74 -0.46
N ARG A 143 -7.13 -12.02 -0.80
CA ARG A 143 -7.04 -10.97 -1.82
C ARG A 143 -6.22 -9.82 -1.25
N PRO A 144 -5.15 -9.38 -1.92
CA PRO A 144 -4.35 -8.31 -1.37
C PRO A 144 -5.18 -7.02 -1.30
N PHE A 145 -5.01 -6.28 -0.21
CA PHE A 145 -5.67 -4.98 -0.08
C PHE A 145 -4.99 -3.92 -0.94
N GLY A 146 -5.67 -2.80 -1.13
CA GLY A 146 -5.09 -1.62 -1.76
C GLY A 146 -5.62 -0.38 -1.07
N ILE A 147 -4.72 0.54 -0.72
CA ILE A 147 -5.01 1.78 -0.01
C ILE A 147 -4.46 2.94 -0.83
N VAL A 148 -5.22 4.04 -0.88
CA VAL A 148 -4.71 5.34 -1.33
C VAL A 148 -4.53 6.19 -0.10
N PHE A 149 -3.30 6.66 0.16
CA PHE A 149 -2.97 7.50 1.30
C PHE A 149 -2.68 8.92 0.81
N GLY A 150 -3.46 9.89 1.28
CA GLY A 150 -3.29 11.31 0.94
C GLY A 150 -2.95 12.15 2.17
N PHE A 151 -1.90 12.98 2.10
CA PHE A 151 -1.57 13.91 3.21
C PHE A 151 -2.42 15.18 3.22
N ASN A 152 -3.00 15.55 2.08
CA ASN A 152 -3.87 16.70 1.94
C ASN A 152 -4.93 16.40 0.88
N ILE A 153 -6.05 17.12 0.90
CA ILE A 153 -7.15 17.00 -0.06
C ILE A 153 -7.17 18.28 -0.91
N SER A 154 -7.26 18.15 -2.23
CA SER A 154 -7.50 19.33 -3.08
C SER A 154 -8.93 19.82 -2.89
N GLY A 155 -9.18 21.13 -2.95
CA GLY A 155 -10.52 21.73 -2.73
C GLY A 155 -11.64 21.30 -3.69
N ASN A 156 -11.39 20.36 -4.62
CA ASN A 156 -12.42 19.68 -5.38
C ASN A 156 -13.06 18.60 -4.50
N SER A 157 -14.36 18.75 -4.20
CA SER A 157 -15.09 17.87 -3.28
C SER A 157 -14.94 16.39 -3.64
N LEU A 158 -14.37 15.63 -2.68
CA LEU A 158 -14.35 14.17 -2.65
C LEU A 158 -15.76 13.57 -2.45
N ASP A 159 -16.80 14.38 -2.20
CA ASP A 159 -18.18 13.88 -2.12
C ASP A 159 -18.63 13.26 -3.45
N SER A 160 -18.07 13.72 -4.56
CA SER A 160 -18.29 13.11 -5.89
C SER A 160 -17.73 11.68 -6.03
N LEU A 161 -16.89 11.21 -5.10
CA LEU A 161 -16.37 9.83 -5.09
C LEU A 161 -17.34 8.83 -4.45
N LYS A 162 -18.31 9.29 -3.65
CA LYS A 162 -19.31 8.41 -3.01
C LYS A 162 -20.30 7.81 -4.02
N GLU A 163 -20.48 8.45 -5.18
CA GLU A 163 -21.39 8.00 -6.24
C GLU A 163 -20.82 6.89 -7.13
N ILE A 164 -19.50 6.70 -7.14
CA ILE A 164 -18.87 5.68 -7.97
C ILE A 164 -18.75 4.41 -7.14
N GLY A 165 -19.46 3.36 -7.53
CA GLY A 165 -19.62 2.08 -6.81
C GLY A 165 -18.35 1.24 -6.68
N TRP A 166 -17.32 1.76 -6.01
CA TRP A 166 -16.07 1.06 -5.75
C TRP A 166 -16.22 0.12 -4.55
N ARG A 167 -16.69 -1.11 -4.80
CA ARG A 167 -16.70 -2.19 -3.78
C ARG A 167 -15.30 -2.77 -3.48
N THR A 168 -14.25 -2.35 -4.20
CA THR A 168 -12.93 -3.01 -4.20
C THR A 168 -11.80 -2.20 -3.57
N ALA A 169 -12.00 -0.93 -3.23
CA ALA A 169 -11.02 -0.11 -2.51
C ALA A 169 -11.72 0.54 -1.31
N ARG A 170 -11.26 0.24 -0.10
CA ARG A 170 -11.69 1.01 1.08
C ARG A 170 -10.83 2.26 1.12
N LEU A 171 -11.43 3.44 0.92
CA LEU A 171 -10.80 4.69 1.32
C LEU A 171 -10.69 4.69 2.85
N TYR A 172 -9.49 4.94 3.36
CA TYR A 172 -9.29 5.40 4.72
C TYR A 172 -8.76 6.83 4.61
N MET A 173 -9.56 7.79 5.09
CA MET A 173 -9.11 9.16 5.33
C MET A 173 -8.71 9.24 6.80
N MET A 174 -7.52 9.78 7.09
CA MET A 174 -7.22 10.37 8.39
C MET A 174 -7.63 11.83 8.33
#